data_AF-A0A1B6JBC9-F1
#
_entry.id   AF-A0A1B6JBC9-F1
#
_cell.length_a   1.000
_cell.length_b   1.000
_cell.length_c   1.000
_cell.angle_alpha   90.00
_cell.angle_beta   90.00
_cell.angle_gamma   90.00
#
_symmetry.space_group_name_H-M   'P 1'
#
loop_
_entity.id
_entity.type
_entity.pdbx_description
1 polymer ?
#
loop_
_entity_poly.entity_id
_entity_poly.type
_entity_poly.pdbx_seq_one_letter_code
_entity_poly.pdbx_strand_id
1 'polypeptide(L)'
;LCQGQLTLSTSKRIGLACTLTLKCLHCDVTANNSNSPMTEVSIENKTHKVFDVNVRFVYAMRSIGVGQETAEVFAGLMNLHKPSKFRFYNKVLLSAVQRVCTESMK
;
A
#
# COMPACT_ATOMS: atom_id res chain seq x y z
N LEU A 1 -36.21 1.43 5.20
CA LEU A 1 -35.46 1.71 3.95
C LEU A 1 -34.27 2.62 4.26
N CYS A 2 -33.04 2.31 3.83
CA CYS A 2 -31.91 3.28 3.92
C CYS A 2 -32.21 4.40 2.93
N GLN A 3 -32.38 5.63 3.42
CA GLN A 3 -32.85 6.80 2.65
C GLN A 3 -31.75 7.43 1.78
N GLY A 4 -30.75 6.66 1.34
CA GLY A 4 -29.65 7.13 0.50
C GLY A 4 -28.68 8.11 1.17
N GLN A 5 -28.84 8.42 2.46
CA GLN A 5 -27.92 9.28 3.21
C GLN A 5 -26.65 8.50 3.59
N LEU A 6 -25.63 8.63 2.76
CA LEU A 6 -24.33 7.98 2.92
C LEU A 6 -23.27 9.02 3.29
N THR A 7 -22.38 8.64 4.19
CA THR A 7 -21.14 9.38 4.46
C THR A 7 -19.95 8.56 4.03
N LEU A 8 -19.00 9.23 3.36
CA LEU A 8 -17.72 8.66 2.98
C LEU A 8 -16.64 9.29 3.83
N SER A 9 -15.85 8.46 4.49
CA SER A 9 -14.69 8.91 5.27
C SER A 9 -13.47 8.05 4.95
N THR A 10 -12.27 8.58 5.19
CA THR A 10 -11.03 7.78 5.13
C THR A 10 -10.66 7.36 6.55
N SER A 11 -10.64 6.06 6.83
CA SER A 11 -10.43 5.54 8.20
C SER A 11 -8.98 5.17 8.51
N LYS A 12 -8.24 4.63 7.54
CA LYS A 12 -6.84 4.21 7.70
C LYS A 12 -6.00 4.60 6.49
N ARG A 13 -4.79 5.08 6.74
CA ARG A 13 -3.81 5.41 5.69
C ARG A 13 -2.44 4.82 6.03
N ILE A 14 -1.83 4.14 5.06
CA ILE A 14 -0.46 3.63 5.15
C ILE A 14 0.22 3.91 3.81
N GLY A 15 1.05 4.96 3.76
CA GLY A 15 1.65 5.44 2.53
C GLY A 15 0.59 5.82 1.50
N LEU A 16 0.62 5.14 0.34
CA LEU A 16 -0.34 5.33 -0.75
C LEU A 16 -1.62 4.50 -0.56
N ALA A 17 -1.65 3.58 0.41
CA ALA A 17 -2.84 2.81 0.69
C ALA A 17 -3.81 3.60 1.57
N CYS A 18 -5.09 3.59 1.20
CA CYS A 18 -6.17 4.17 1.97
C CYS A 18 -7.31 3.16 2.14
N THR A 19 -7.99 3.23 3.27
CA THR A 19 -9.25 2.54 3.54
C THR A 19 -10.37 3.56 3.55
N LEU A 20 -11.34 3.35 2.66
CA LEU A 20 -12.57 4.11 2.55
C LEU A 20 -13.64 3.41 3.38
N THR A 21 -14.32 4.20 4.21
CA THR A 21 -15.43 3.76 5.04
C THR A 21 -16.69 4.48 4.55
N LEU A 22 -17.62 3.69 4.03
CA LEU A 22 -18.94 4.13 3.61
C LEU A 22 -19.95 3.75 4.69
N LYS A 23 -20.62 4.72 5.29
CA LYS A 23 -21.60 4.50 6.37
C LYS A 23 -22.95 5.10 5.99
N CYS A 24 -24.03 4.32 6.10
CA CYS A 24 -25.40 4.88 6.03
C CYS A 24 -25.67 5.63 7.35
N LEU A 25 -26.22 6.84 7.27
CA LEU A 25 -26.52 7.65 8.46
C LEU A 25 -27.78 7.18 9.19
N HIS A 26 -28.62 6.41 8.51
CA HIS A 26 -29.90 5.93 9.06
C HIS A 26 -29.88 4.47 9.50
N CYS A 27 -28.92 3.66 9.02
CA CYS A 27 -28.73 2.31 9.52
C CYS A 27 -27.26 2.10 9.82
N ASP A 28 -26.94 1.23 10.78
CA ASP A 28 -25.56 0.95 11.19
C ASP A 28 -24.76 0.13 10.15
N VAL A 29 -25.25 0.04 8.91
CA VAL A 29 -24.53 -0.62 7.82
C VAL A 29 -23.31 0.23 7.46
N THR A 30 -22.15 -0.41 7.55
CA THR A 30 -20.85 0.17 7.20
C THR A 30 -20.11 -0.77 6.26
N ALA A 31 -19.58 -0.22 5.16
CA ALA A 31 -18.70 -0.94 4.24
C ALA A 31 -17.30 -0.32 4.28
N ASN A 32 -16.28 -1.17 4.43
CA ASN A 32 -14.89 -0.77 4.46
C ASN A 32 -14.16 -1.39 3.26
N ASN A 33 -13.58 -0.57 2.40
CA ASN A 33 -12.83 -1.01 1.23
C ASN A 33 -11.48 -0.31 1.17
N SER A 34 -10.44 -1.00 0.74
CA SER A 34 -9.13 -0.39 0.50
C SER A 34 -8.85 -0.24 -0.98
N ASN A 35 -8.11 0.82 -1.35
CA ASN A 35 -7.65 1.03 -2.72
C ASN A 35 -6.59 0.02 -3.17
N SER A 36 -6.08 -0.82 -2.25
CA SER A 36 -5.10 -1.84 -2.53
C SER A 36 -5.37 -3.07 -1.68
N PRO A 37 -5.19 -4.29 -2.22
CA PRO A 37 -5.17 -5.48 -1.39
C PRO A 37 -3.99 -5.42 -0.41
N MET A 38 -4.16 -6.11 0.71
CA MET A 38 -3.13 -6.33 1.72
C MET A 38 -2.62 -7.75 1.58
N THR A 39 -1.32 -7.92 1.47
CA THR A 39 -0.63 -9.20 1.31
C THR A 39 0.30 -9.46 2.49
N GLU A 40 0.50 -10.74 2.79
CA GLU A 40 1.46 -11.18 3.80
C GLU A 40 2.81 -11.45 3.15
N VAL A 41 3.87 -10.87 3.74
CA VAL A 41 5.25 -11.05 3.29
C VAL A 41 6.12 -11.49 4.45
N SER A 42 6.97 -12.48 4.21
CA SER A 42 7.90 -13.01 5.21
C SER A 42 9.29 -12.41 4.99
N ILE A 43 9.78 -11.66 5.97
CA ILE A 43 11.11 -11.02 5.95
C ILE A 43 11.80 -11.37 7.26
N GLU A 44 13.05 -11.84 7.22
CA GLU A 44 13.85 -12.11 8.44
C GLU A 44 13.09 -13.01 9.45
N ASN A 45 12.39 -14.04 8.95
CA ASN A 45 11.55 -14.97 9.73
C ASN A 45 10.36 -14.31 10.45
N LYS A 46 9.91 -13.15 10.00
CA LYS A 46 8.72 -12.45 10.52
C LYS A 46 7.71 -12.20 9.42
N THR A 47 6.44 -12.47 9.72
CA THR A 47 5.32 -12.16 8.82
C THR A 47 4.88 -10.72 9.00
N HIS A 48 4.86 -9.97 7.91
CA HIS A 48 4.40 -8.59 7.84
C HIS A 48 3.20 -8.48 6.91
N LYS A 49 2.26 -7.60 7.26
CA LYS A 49 1.15 -7.23 6.37
C LYS A 49 1.50 -5.94 5.64
N VAL A 50 1.46 -5.98 4.32
CA VAL A 50 1.81 -4.85 3.45
C VAL A 50 0.72 -4.60 2.42
N PHE A 51 0.55 -3.36 2.01
CA PHE A 51 -0.34 -3.04 0.90
C PHE A 51 0.43 -3.09 -0.41
N ASP A 52 -0.11 -3.80 -1.40
CA ASP A 52 0.51 -3.98 -2.71
C ASP A 52 0.87 -2.66 -3.40
N VAL A 53 0.04 -1.63 -3.28
CA VAL A 53 0.30 -0.31 -3.86
C VAL A 53 1.62 0.28 -3.35
N ASN A 54 1.96 0.08 -2.09
CA ASN A 54 3.22 0.58 -1.54
C ASN A 54 4.41 -0.23 -2.09
N VAL A 55 4.29 -1.57 -2.15
CA VAL A 55 5.35 -2.43 -2.72
C VAL A 55 5.61 -2.06 -4.18
N ARG A 56 4.55 -1.95 -4.99
CA ARG A 56 4.62 -1.62 -6.41
C ARG A 56 5.16 -0.22 -6.65
N PHE A 57 4.78 0.76 -5.83
CA PHE A 57 5.29 2.11 -5.96
C PHE A 57 6.80 2.19 -5.68
N VAL A 58 7.27 1.55 -4.60
CA VAL A 58 8.72 1.49 -4.33
C VAL A 58 9.46 0.73 -5.43
N TYR A 59 8.90 -0.37 -5.93
CA TYR A 59 9.48 -1.10 -7.06
C TYR A 59 9.57 -0.23 -8.31
N ALA A 60 8.49 0.48 -8.68
CA ALA A 60 8.47 1.36 -9.84
C ALA A 60 9.53 2.46 -9.75
N MET A 61 9.62 3.13 -8.60
CA MET A 61 10.63 4.17 -8.36
C MET A 61 12.05 3.61 -8.43
N ARG A 62 12.29 2.41 -7.87
CA ARG A 62 13.56 1.72 -8.00
C ARG A 62 13.91 1.37 -9.45
N SER A 63 12.94 0.91 -10.23
CA SER A 63 13.13 0.51 -11.64
C SER A 63 13.54 1.69 -12.53
N ILE A 64 13.17 2.91 -12.18
CA ILE A 64 13.60 4.14 -12.87
C ILE A 64 14.81 4.81 -12.20
N GLY A 65 15.44 4.16 -11.21
CA GLY A 65 16.64 4.65 -10.56
C GLY A 65 16.44 5.80 -9.57
N VAL A 66 15.22 6.02 -9.07
CA VAL A 66 14.93 7.12 -8.13
C VAL A 66 14.68 6.65 -6.70
N GLY A 67 15.15 7.48 -5.76
CA GLY A 67 15.04 7.24 -4.32
C GLY A 67 13.76 7.81 -3.70
N GLN A 68 13.69 7.71 -2.36
CA GLN A 68 12.51 8.14 -1.60
C GLN A 68 12.23 9.65 -1.75
N GLU A 69 13.23 10.51 -1.77
CA GLU A 69 13.04 11.96 -1.86
C GLU A 69 12.34 12.37 -3.16
N THR A 70 12.84 11.89 -4.30
CA THR A 70 12.20 12.12 -5.61
C THR A 70 10.78 11.53 -5.66
N ALA A 71 10.58 10.36 -5.04
CA ALA A 71 9.26 9.74 -4.98
C ALA A 71 8.26 10.54 -4.12
N GLU A 72 8.73 11.19 -3.06
CA GLU A 72 7.91 12.12 -2.25
C GLU A 72 7.55 13.37 -3.05
N VAL A 73 8.48 13.94 -3.83
CA VAL A 73 8.21 15.05 -4.74
C VAL A 73 7.18 14.65 -5.79
N PHE A 74 7.37 13.51 -6.46
CA PHE A 74 6.42 12.98 -7.43
C PHE A 74 5.03 12.80 -6.82
N ALA A 75 4.95 12.20 -5.63
CA ALA A 75 3.67 12.05 -4.92
C ALA A 75 3.00 13.39 -4.65
N GLY A 76 3.77 14.40 -4.21
CA GLY A 76 3.28 15.77 -4.03
C GLY A 76 2.74 16.38 -5.31
N LEU A 77 3.46 16.26 -6.43
CA LEU A 77 3.04 16.75 -7.74
C LEU A 77 1.75 16.10 -8.25
N MET A 78 1.56 14.83 -7.94
CA MET A 78 0.38 14.05 -8.34
C MET A 78 -0.79 14.17 -7.35
N ASN A 79 -0.68 15.04 -6.33
CA ASN A 79 -1.65 15.15 -5.24
C ASN A 79 -1.93 13.80 -4.56
N LEU A 80 -0.89 12.97 -4.44
CA LEU A 80 -0.92 11.69 -3.74
C LEU A 80 -0.44 11.88 -2.30
N HIS A 81 -0.78 10.91 -1.46
CA HIS A 81 -0.26 10.86 -0.10
C HIS A 81 1.25 10.61 -0.10
N LYS A 82 1.91 11.03 0.98
CA LYS A 82 3.32 10.73 1.21
C LYS A 82 3.55 9.21 1.15
N PRO A 83 4.45 8.71 0.29
CA PRO A 83 4.77 7.29 0.19
C PRO A 83 5.28 6.71 1.51
N SER A 84 5.16 5.38 1.67
CA SER A 84 5.74 4.71 2.83
C SER A 84 7.28 4.68 2.77
N LYS A 85 7.93 4.48 3.93
CA LYS A 85 9.41 4.43 4.04
C LYS A 85 10.02 3.35 3.14
N PHE A 86 10.86 3.75 2.19
CA PHE A 86 11.43 2.84 1.18
C PHE A 86 12.29 1.73 1.79
N ARG A 87 12.99 2.00 2.90
CA ARG A 87 13.88 1.04 3.57
C ARG A 87 13.22 -0.32 3.83
N PHE A 88 11.99 -0.31 4.33
CA PHE A 88 11.27 -1.56 4.62
C PHE A 88 10.87 -2.28 3.33
N TYR A 89 10.28 -1.56 2.37
CA TYR A 89 9.85 -2.16 1.10
C TYR A 89 11.02 -2.63 0.24
N ASN A 90 12.18 -1.99 0.33
CA ASN A 90 13.40 -2.49 -0.28
C ASN A 90 13.82 -3.85 0.28
N LYS A 91 13.61 -4.11 1.59
CA LYS A 91 13.82 -5.45 2.16
C LYS A 91 12.81 -6.47 1.61
N VAL A 92 11.54 -6.07 1.48
CA VAL A 92 10.48 -6.91 0.86
C VAL A 92 10.92 -7.32 -0.54
N LEU A 93 11.32 -6.35 -1.37
CA LEU A 93 11.74 -6.57 -2.75
C LEU A 93 13.00 -7.43 -2.83
N LEU A 94 14.00 -7.18 -1.98
CA LEU A 94 15.23 -7.97 -1.94
C LEU A 94 14.94 -9.43 -1.59
N SER A 95 14.09 -9.69 -0.58
CA SER A 95 13.71 -11.04 -0.18
C SER A 95 12.98 -11.77 -1.31
N ALA A 96 12.08 -11.09 -2.02
CA ALA A 96 11.38 -11.66 -3.17
C ALA A 96 12.36 -12.01 -4.31
N VAL A 97 13.29 -11.12 -4.63
CA VAL A 97 14.34 -11.35 -5.65
C VAL A 97 15.23 -12.51 -5.25
N GLN A 98 15.70 -12.56 -4.01
CA GLN A 98 16.53 -13.66 -3.50
C GLN A 98 15.83 -15.01 -3.66
N ARG A 99 14.54 -15.10 -3.28
CA ARG A 99 13.75 -16.33 -3.45
C ARG A 99 13.69 -16.76 -4.91
N VAL A 100 13.34 -15.84 -5.82
CA VAL A 100 13.26 -16.15 -7.25
C VAL A 100 14.62 -16.59 -7.80
N CYS A 101 15.70 -15.91 -7.42
CA CYS A 101 17.06 -16.29 -7.83
C CYS A 101 17.42 -17.70 -7.32
N THR A 102 17.18 -18.00 -6.04
CA THR A 102 17.44 -19.33 -5.47
C THR A 102 16.60 -20.41 -6.13
N GLU A 103 15.36 -20.13 -6.50
CA GLU A 103 14.49 -21.08 -7.20
C GLU A 103 14.89 -21.27 -8.67
N SER A 104 15.32 -20.20 -9.34
CA SER A 104 15.68 -20.23 -10.77
C SER A 104 17.08 -20.79 -11.04
N MET A 105 17.97 -20.74 -10.05
CA MET A 105 19.34 -21.27 -10.14
C MET A 105 19.49 -22.69 -9.55
N LYS A 106 18.38 -23.34 -9.21
CA LYS A 106 18.33 -24.79 -8.94
C LYS A 106 18.25 -25.55 -10.24
#